data_AF-A0A9N9R695-F1
#
_entry.id   AF-A0A9N9R695-F1
#
_cell.length_a   1.000
_cell.length_b   1.000
_cell.length_c   1.000
_cell.angle_alpha   90.00
_cell.angle_beta   90.00
_cell.angle_gamma   90.00
#
_symmetry.space_group_name_H-M   'P 1'
#
loop_
_entity.id
_entity.type
_entity.pdbx_description
1 polymer ?
#
loop_
_entity_poly.entity_id
_entity_poly.type
_entity_poly.pdbx_seq_one_letter_code
_entity_poly.pdbx_strand_id
1 'polypeptide(L)'
;MWSRGYPVEIEKNSTEAIMYVNPLSRLKPRPATSWKMNYETDTVLCARCNRKFKMTLDFVQEECFHHWGRVSGKKFECCNKHVGAIGCTVSRCHVWSGTRPGINGPLKGYVRARHRRGGIYAVDAEMCYTAAGFELASIAFIAVDGRIVYQQYVKPTSPVVDYNTRFSGIRPRDLQTAKKTLRDVQNDILGFVGTDTILIGHALENDLRALKLLHNAVVDTSDLYPHAKGFPLRRSLRSLSEEILGRPVKDRRSGGHSPVEDARTALELVLLMVYRNRETATQLGSHASTLLRQRAFVPLILYPSFNR
;
A
#
# COMPACT_ATOMS: atom_id res chain seq x y z
N MET A 1 -2.24 13.55 5.28
CA MET A 1 -0.98 12.88 4.92
C MET A 1 -0.17 12.44 6.14
N TRP A 2 0.42 13.35 6.92
CA TRP A 2 1.32 12.94 8.01
C TRP A 2 0.64 12.05 9.08
N SER A 3 -0.60 12.37 9.48
CA SER A 3 -1.38 11.59 10.45
C SER A 3 -1.86 10.23 9.92
N ARG A 4 -1.79 10.02 8.60
CA ARG A 4 -2.11 8.77 7.90
C ARG A 4 -0.86 7.95 7.56
N GLY A 5 0.32 8.42 7.99
CA GLY A 5 1.60 7.73 7.80
C GLY A 5 2.28 8.00 6.46
N TYR A 6 1.76 8.88 5.61
CA TYR A 6 2.38 9.19 4.31
C TYR A 6 3.74 9.90 4.48
N PRO A 7 4.70 9.69 3.56
CA PRO A 7 5.93 10.46 3.51
C PRO A 7 5.66 11.95 3.32
N VAL A 8 6.32 12.77 4.13
CA VAL A 8 6.22 14.24 4.07
C VAL A 8 7.62 14.82 3.96
N GLU A 9 7.78 15.83 3.11
CA GLU A 9 9.05 16.54 2.98
C GLU A 9 9.42 17.26 4.27
N ILE A 10 10.72 17.30 4.57
CA ILE A 10 11.25 18.03 5.73
C ILE A 10 11.26 19.52 5.44
N GLU A 11 11.76 19.87 4.25
CA GLU A 11 11.85 21.22 3.73
C GLU A 11 11.37 21.24 2.28
N LYS A 12 10.93 22.42 1.83
CA LYS A 12 10.44 22.62 0.47
C LYS A 12 11.50 22.16 -0.54
N ASN A 13 11.12 21.23 -1.40
CA ASN A 13 11.97 20.64 -2.46
C ASN A 13 13.08 19.72 -1.97
N SER A 14 13.05 19.29 -0.71
CA SER A 14 14.00 18.30 -0.20
C SER A 14 13.80 16.93 -0.84
N THR A 15 14.90 16.20 -1.06
CA THR A 15 14.92 14.76 -1.40
C THR A 15 14.86 13.86 -0.17
N GLU A 16 14.67 14.47 1.00
CA GLU A 16 14.52 13.80 2.29
C GLU A 16 13.08 13.92 2.79
N ALA A 17 12.58 12.84 3.35
CA ALA A 17 11.24 12.76 3.90
C ALA A 17 11.24 12.26 5.35
N ILE A 18 10.18 12.62 6.06
CA ILE A 18 9.83 12.08 7.36
C ILE A 18 8.50 11.33 7.27
N MET A 19 8.36 10.31 8.11
CA MET A 19 7.15 9.51 8.22
C MET A 19 6.76 9.33 9.69
N TYR A 20 5.46 9.32 9.95
CA TYR A 20 4.90 9.15 11.28
C TYR A 20 4.15 7.83 11.35
N VAL A 21 4.70 6.85 12.07
CA VAL A 21 4.10 5.52 12.22
C VAL A 21 3.42 5.44 13.57
N ASN A 22 2.12 5.16 13.59
CA ASN A 22 1.30 5.11 14.81
C ASN A 22 1.49 6.34 15.72
N PRO A 23 1.26 7.57 15.22
CA PRO A 23 1.45 8.77 16.02
C PRO A 23 0.51 8.76 17.24
N LEU A 24 1.09 8.97 18.43
CA LEU A 24 0.36 8.99 19.70
C LEU A 24 -0.56 10.21 19.85
N SER A 25 -0.36 11.27 19.05
CA SER A 25 -1.13 12.51 19.13
C SER A 25 -1.64 12.97 17.76
N ARG A 26 -2.74 13.75 17.77
CA ARG A 26 -3.28 14.42 16.57
C ARG A 26 -2.52 15.71 16.20
N LEU A 27 -1.56 16.13 17.02
CA LEU A 27 -0.74 17.31 16.77
C LEU A 27 0.47 16.93 15.91
N LYS A 28 0.75 17.72 14.88
CA LYS A 28 1.94 17.51 14.02
C LYS A 28 3.18 17.59 14.92
N PRO A 29 3.98 16.52 15.06
CA PRO A 29 5.14 16.58 15.93
C PRO A 29 6.14 17.58 15.39
N ARG A 30 6.76 18.37 16.28
CA ARG A 30 7.91 19.21 15.90
C ARG A 30 9.01 18.28 15.38
N PRO A 31 9.69 18.62 14.27
CA PRO A 31 10.84 17.87 13.78
C PRO A 31 12.00 18.08 14.76
N ALA A 32 11.99 17.39 15.89
CA ALA A 32 12.95 17.61 16.98
C ALA A 32 13.78 16.38 17.33
N THR A 33 13.52 15.21 16.72
CA THR A 33 14.40 14.05 16.84
C THR A 33 14.40 13.28 15.52
N SER A 34 15.43 13.48 14.70
CA SER A 34 15.73 12.61 13.58
C SER A 34 16.26 11.28 14.10
N TRP A 35 15.58 10.17 13.83
CA TRP A 35 16.17 8.86 14.07
C TRP A 35 17.00 8.46 12.84
N LYS A 36 18.31 8.36 13.04
CA LYS A 36 19.24 7.73 12.09
C LYS A 36 19.54 6.32 12.61
N MET A 37 19.17 5.29 11.85
CA MET A 37 19.50 3.90 12.21
C MET A 37 21.02 3.73 12.28
N ASN A 38 21.51 3.23 13.41
CA ASN A 38 22.85 2.67 13.51
C ASN A 38 22.76 1.15 13.38
N TYR A 39 23.16 0.62 12.22
CA TYR A 39 23.08 -0.81 11.92
C TYR A 39 23.96 -1.69 12.81
N GLU A 40 24.93 -1.14 13.53
CA GLU A 40 25.83 -1.92 14.39
C GLU A 40 25.29 -2.07 15.83
N THR A 41 24.55 -1.06 16.31
CA THR A 41 24.12 -0.99 17.71
C THR A 41 22.62 -1.12 17.90
N ASP A 42 21.83 -0.79 16.88
CA ASP A 42 20.40 -0.68 17.04
C ASP A 42 19.69 -2.03 17.03
N THR A 43 18.90 -2.26 18.08
CA THR A 43 17.97 -3.38 18.14
C THR A 43 16.61 -2.96 17.58
N VAL A 44 16.05 -3.75 16.66
CA VAL A 44 14.74 -3.52 16.03
C VAL A 44 13.74 -4.60 16.46
N LEU A 45 12.45 -4.33 16.28
CA LEU A 45 11.40 -5.33 16.45
C LEU A 45 11.17 -6.08 15.14
N CYS A 46 11.09 -7.40 15.22
CA CYS A 46 10.71 -8.23 14.09
C CYS A 46 9.26 -7.94 13.68
N ALA A 47 9.01 -7.67 12.40
CA ALA A 47 7.70 -7.35 11.84
C ALA A 47 6.71 -8.53 11.86
N ARG A 48 7.16 -9.73 12.24
CA ARG A 48 6.35 -10.96 12.28
C ARG A 48 6.02 -11.41 13.70
N CYS A 49 7.04 -11.55 14.54
CA CYS A 49 6.90 -12.10 15.90
C CYS A 49 7.06 -11.06 17.01
N ASN A 50 7.37 -9.80 16.67
CA ASN A 50 7.65 -8.70 17.61
C ASN A 50 8.84 -8.95 18.57
N ARG A 51 9.65 -9.99 18.35
CA ARG A 51 10.91 -10.20 19.10
C ARG A 51 11.91 -9.11 18.73
N LYS A 52 12.67 -8.65 19.72
CA LYS A 52 13.82 -7.76 19.54
C LYS A 52 15.00 -8.54 18.94
N PHE A 53 15.62 -8.01 17.89
CA PHE A 53 16.81 -8.61 17.29
C PHE A 53 17.75 -7.52 16.75
N LYS A 54 19.03 -7.86 16.57
CA LYS A 54 20.02 -6.98 15.94
C LYS A 54 20.04 -7.25 14.45
N MET A 55 19.95 -6.19 13.64
CA MET A 55 20.16 -6.31 12.21
C MET A 55 21.66 -6.39 11.95
N THR A 56 22.13 -7.50 11.39
CA THR A 56 23.50 -7.60 10.88
C THR A 56 23.45 -7.63 9.35
N LEU A 57 24.48 -7.08 8.70
CA LEU A 57 24.61 -7.15 7.23
C LEU A 57 24.66 -8.60 6.74
N ASP A 58 25.19 -9.50 7.58
CA ASP A 58 25.39 -10.91 7.24
C ASP A 58 24.19 -11.82 7.56
N PHE A 59 23.07 -11.24 8.00
CA PHE A 59 21.83 -11.96 8.35
C PHE A 59 22.05 -13.01 9.44
N VAL A 60 21.77 -12.67 10.70
CA VAL A 60 21.69 -13.71 11.74
C VAL A 60 20.56 -14.68 11.36
N GLN A 61 20.94 -15.92 11.02
CA GLN A 61 20.00 -17.02 10.79
C GLN A 61 19.45 -17.50 12.13
N GLU A 62 18.53 -16.73 12.70
CA GLU A 62 17.72 -17.10 13.85
C GLU A 62 16.30 -17.45 13.38
N GLU A 63 15.81 -18.62 13.78
CA GLU A 63 14.46 -19.07 13.45
C GLU A 63 13.39 -18.16 14.07
N CYS A 64 12.58 -17.57 13.20
CA CYS A 64 11.46 -16.73 13.56
C CYS A 64 10.17 -17.56 13.54
N PHE A 65 9.64 -17.86 14.73
CA PHE A 65 8.32 -18.48 14.90
C PHE A 65 7.24 -17.38 14.93
N HIS A 66 6.31 -17.39 13.98
CA HIS A 66 5.26 -16.38 13.88
C HIS A 66 3.93 -16.93 13.37
N HIS A 67 2.88 -16.13 13.56
CA HIS A 67 1.56 -16.35 12.97
C HIS A 67 1.35 -15.30 11.88
N TRP A 68 1.14 -15.73 10.64
CA TRP A 68 0.92 -14.83 9.52
C TRP A 68 -0.54 -14.34 9.41
N GLY A 69 -1.48 -15.05 10.04
CA GLY A 69 -2.91 -14.74 10.02
C GLY A 69 -3.28 -13.66 11.03
N ARG A 70 -4.33 -12.89 10.75
CA ARG A 70 -4.82 -11.87 11.68
C ARG A 70 -5.49 -12.55 12.88
N VAL A 71 -5.63 -11.80 13.98
CA VAL A 71 -6.40 -12.26 15.13
C VAL A 71 -7.87 -11.97 14.89
N SER A 72 -8.70 -13.01 14.94
CA SER A 72 -10.15 -12.92 14.95
C SER A 72 -10.67 -13.44 16.28
N GLY A 73 -11.31 -12.57 17.07
CA GLY A 73 -11.66 -12.84 18.46
C GLY A 73 -10.42 -13.09 19.32
N LYS A 74 -10.22 -14.35 19.74
CA LYS A 74 -9.05 -14.79 20.55
C LYS A 74 -8.16 -15.80 19.84
N LYS A 75 -8.32 -15.96 18.51
CA LYS A 75 -7.63 -16.99 17.72
C LYS A 75 -6.97 -16.40 16.47
N PHE A 76 -5.89 -17.01 16.02
CA PHE A 76 -5.24 -16.65 14.76
C PHE A 76 -5.92 -17.32 13.56
N GLU A 77 -6.22 -16.56 12.52
CA GLU A 77 -6.84 -17.07 11.29
C GLU A 77 -5.98 -18.11 10.55
N CYS A 78 -4.66 -18.09 10.76
CA CYS A 78 -3.74 -19.01 10.07
C CYS A 78 -3.78 -20.45 10.55
N CYS A 79 -4.14 -20.69 11.82
CA CYS A 79 -4.06 -22.02 12.45
C CYS A 79 -5.10 -22.27 13.54
N ASN A 80 -5.98 -21.30 13.81
CA ASN A 80 -7.00 -21.34 14.84
C ASN A 80 -6.47 -21.51 16.28
N LYS A 81 -5.16 -21.38 16.52
CA LYS A 81 -4.56 -21.37 17.86
C LYS A 81 -4.87 -20.04 18.58
N HIS A 82 -4.84 -20.07 19.91
CA HIS A 82 -5.11 -18.89 20.75
C HIS A 82 -3.98 -17.85 20.72
N VAL A 83 -4.32 -16.59 21.00
CA VAL A 83 -3.33 -15.52 21.23
C VAL A 83 -2.38 -15.93 22.36
N GLY A 84 -1.07 -15.81 22.13
CA GLY A 84 -0.02 -16.29 23.05
C GLY A 84 0.57 -17.65 22.69
N ALA A 85 -0.07 -18.43 21.81
CA ALA A 85 0.51 -19.67 21.31
C ALA A 85 1.74 -19.43 20.43
N ILE A 86 2.70 -20.36 20.45
CA ILE A 86 3.88 -20.35 19.57
C ILE A 86 3.43 -20.29 18.10
N GLY A 87 4.18 -19.51 17.31
CA GLY A 87 3.93 -19.30 15.88
C GLY A 87 3.74 -20.60 15.09
N CYS A 88 2.72 -20.64 14.23
CA CYS A 88 2.46 -21.81 13.38
C CYS A 88 3.32 -21.85 12.10
N THR A 89 4.15 -20.83 11.87
CA THR A 89 5.04 -20.73 10.72
C THR A 89 6.44 -20.39 11.20
N VAL A 90 7.43 -21.07 10.61
CA VAL A 90 8.84 -20.83 10.88
C VAL A 90 9.45 -20.16 9.67
N SER A 91 10.22 -19.09 9.90
CA SER A 91 11.05 -18.45 8.88
C SER A 91 12.50 -18.46 9.35
N ARG A 92 13.45 -18.56 8.42
CA ARG A 92 14.88 -18.71 8.74
C ARG A 92 15.51 -17.49 9.41
N CYS A 93 14.89 -16.33 9.27
CA CYS A 93 15.39 -15.06 9.79
C CYS A 93 14.24 -14.23 10.34
N HIS A 94 14.56 -13.35 11.29
CA HIS A 94 13.74 -12.20 11.62
C HIS A 94 13.82 -11.14 10.51
N VAL A 95 12.75 -10.38 10.35
CA VAL A 95 12.64 -9.32 9.33
C VAL A 95 12.13 -8.05 9.98
N TRP A 96 12.52 -6.88 9.47
CA TRP A 96 12.04 -5.59 9.96
C TRP A 96 11.48 -4.76 8.81
N SER A 97 10.57 -3.84 9.13
CA SER A 97 9.83 -3.09 8.10
C SER A 97 10.59 -1.90 7.53
N GLY A 98 11.75 -1.53 8.10
CA GLY A 98 12.44 -0.28 7.78
C GLY A 98 11.96 0.92 8.62
N THR A 99 10.98 0.73 9.51
CA THR A 99 10.39 1.81 10.32
C THR A 99 10.08 1.33 11.75
N ARG A 100 9.94 2.28 12.68
CA ARG A 100 9.51 2.05 14.06
C ARG A 100 8.31 2.94 14.40
N PRO A 101 7.48 2.59 15.39
CA PRO A 101 6.50 3.52 15.93
C PRO A 101 7.14 4.86 16.30
N GLY A 102 6.49 5.96 15.94
CA GLY A 102 7.01 7.31 16.10
C GLY A 102 7.49 7.94 14.79
N ILE A 103 8.46 8.86 14.90
CA ILE A 103 8.99 9.65 13.78
C ILE A 103 10.15 8.87 13.16
N ASN A 104 10.09 8.68 11.84
CA ASN A 104 11.14 8.05 11.04
C ASN A 104 11.70 9.06 10.06
N GLY A 105 13.02 9.19 9.98
CA GLY A 105 13.73 10.05 9.04
C GLY A 105 14.83 10.90 9.68
N PRO A 106 15.62 11.64 8.86
CA PRO A 106 15.42 11.87 7.43
C PRO A 106 15.64 10.61 6.59
N LEU A 107 14.63 10.23 5.82
CA LEU A 107 14.69 9.13 4.85
C LEU A 107 15.10 9.70 3.49
N LYS A 108 16.17 9.17 2.90
CA LYS A 108 16.78 9.72 1.67
C LYS A 108 16.31 9.03 0.39
N GLY A 109 16.46 9.75 -0.72
CA GLY A 109 16.22 9.25 -2.07
C GLY A 109 14.77 9.41 -2.51
N TYR A 110 14.03 10.34 -1.88
CA TYR A 110 12.69 10.67 -2.31
C TYR A 110 12.72 11.57 -3.55
N VAL A 111 11.81 11.30 -4.47
CA VAL A 111 11.59 12.10 -5.67
C VAL A 111 10.20 12.71 -5.67
N ARG A 112 9.98 13.68 -6.56
CA ARG A 112 8.66 14.28 -6.80
C ARG A 112 8.55 14.78 -8.23
N ALA A 113 7.32 14.85 -8.70
CA ALA A 113 7.03 15.58 -9.93
C ALA A 113 7.30 17.08 -9.75
N ARG A 114 7.83 17.71 -10.80
CA ARG A 114 8.05 19.17 -10.88
C ARG A 114 7.12 19.87 -11.86
N HIS A 115 6.51 19.10 -12.75
CA HIS A 115 5.65 19.60 -13.82
C HIS A 115 4.26 18.98 -13.70
N ARG A 116 3.28 19.71 -14.21
CA ARG A 116 1.92 19.19 -14.40
C ARG A 116 1.92 18.19 -15.55
N ARG A 117 1.17 17.11 -15.38
CA ARG A 117 0.96 16.09 -16.42
C ARG A 117 -0.49 15.63 -16.53
N GLY A 118 -1.32 15.97 -15.54
CA GLY A 118 -2.69 15.47 -15.44
C GLY A 118 -2.75 13.96 -15.28
N GLY A 119 -3.91 13.38 -15.60
CA GLY A 119 -4.12 11.93 -15.56
C GLY A 119 -4.55 11.39 -14.19
N ILE A 120 -5.13 10.20 -14.24
CA ILE A 120 -5.61 9.44 -13.09
C ILE A 120 -5.07 8.02 -13.26
N TYR A 121 -4.29 7.56 -12.29
CA TYR A 121 -3.72 6.22 -12.31
C TYR A 121 -3.96 5.53 -10.98
N ALA A 122 -4.42 4.29 -11.04
CA ALA A 122 -4.38 3.41 -9.88
C ALA A 122 -3.01 2.74 -9.78
N VAL A 123 -2.48 2.64 -8.57
CA VAL A 123 -1.15 2.11 -8.28
C VAL A 123 -1.21 1.14 -7.13
N ASP A 124 -0.43 0.08 -7.24
CA ASP A 124 -0.15 -0.86 -6.17
C ASP A 124 1.26 -1.41 -6.34
N ALA A 125 1.91 -1.67 -5.21
CA ALA A 125 3.28 -2.13 -5.14
C ALA A 125 3.43 -3.34 -4.21
N GLU A 126 4.27 -4.27 -4.66
CA GLU A 126 4.71 -5.40 -3.85
C GLU A 126 6.11 -5.15 -3.29
N MET A 127 6.29 -5.50 -2.02
CA MET A 127 7.56 -5.33 -1.31
C MET A 127 8.12 -6.66 -0.83
N CYS A 128 9.45 -6.70 -0.73
CA CYS A 128 10.19 -7.76 -0.07
C CYS A 128 10.97 -7.22 1.14
N TYR A 129 11.34 -8.11 2.05
CA TYR A 129 12.19 -7.78 3.18
C TYR A 129 13.67 -7.89 2.77
N THR A 130 14.43 -6.82 3.00
CA THR A 130 15.87 -6.76 2.77
C THR A 130 16.59 -6.36 4.07
N ALA A 131 17.93 -6.32 4.04
CA ALA A 131 18.73 -5.77 5.14
C ALA A 131 18.30 -4.33 5.54
N ALA A 132 17.83 -3.52 4.59
CA ALA A 132 17.40 -2.15 4.85
C ALA A 132 15.92 -2.01 5.25
N GLY A 133 15.18 -3.13 5.34
CA GLY A 133 13.75 -3.15 5.66
C GLY A 133 12.91 -3.50 4.44
N PHE A 134 11.72 -2.90 4.31
CA PHE A 134 10.91 -3.10 3.10
C PHE A 134 11.50 -2.33 1.91
N GLU A 135 11.77 -3.05 0.81
CA GLU A 135 12.10 -2.47 -0.48
C GLU A 135 11.11 -2.90 -1.56
N LEU A 136 10.91 -2.03 -2.54
CA LEU A 136 10.06 -2.26 -3.70
C LEU A 136 10.56 -3.45 -4.51
N ALA A 137 9.66 -4.37 -4.84
CA ALA A 137 9.95 -5.59 -5.59
C ALA A 137 9.13 -5.69 -6.89
N SER A 138 7.91 -5.17 -6.90
CA SER A 138 7.08 -5.03 -8.11
C SER A 138 6.15 -3.84 -7.99
N ILE A 139 5.76 -3.24 -9.12
CA ILE A 139 4.82 -2.12 -9.15
C ILE A 139 3.96 -2.19 -10.42
N ALA A 140 2.72 -1.73 -10.32
CA ALA A 140 1.84 -1.53 -11.46
C ALA A 140 1.13 -0.18 -11.39
N PHE A 141 0.99 0.48 -12.55
CA PHE A 141 0.12 1.65 -12.76
C PHE A 141 -0.93 1.31 -13.81
N ILE A 142 -2.19 1.57 -13.48
CA ILE A 142 -3.36 1.27 -14.28
C ILE A 142 -4.08 2.58 -14.61
N ALA A 143 -4.34 2.83 -15.90
CA ALA A 143 -5.14 3.97 -16.33
C ALA A 143 -6.62 3.80 -15.94
N VAL A 144 -7.36 4.92 -15.96
CA VAL A 144 -8.80 4.93 -15.63
C VAL A 144 -9.65 3.99 -16.49
N ASP A 145 -9.20 3.68 -17.71
CA ASP A 145 -9.85 2.73 -18.62
C ASP A 145 -9.43 1.26 -18.40
N GLY A 146 -8.63 0.98 -17.37
CA GLY A 146 -8.19 -0.37 -17.00
C GLY A 146 -6.93 -0.87 -17.71
N ARG A 147 -6.36 -0.09 -18.65
CA ARG A 147 -5.11 -0.45 -19.34
C ARG A 147 -3.91 -0.35 -18.39
N ILE A 148 -2.96 -1.27 -18.56
CA ILE A 148 -1.68 -1.24 -17.84
C ILE A 148 -0.80 -0.18 -18.51
N VAL A 149 -0.42 0.85 -17.76
CA VAL A 149 0.44 1.95 -18.22
C VAL A 149 1.90 1.66 -17.92
N TYR A 150 2.16 1.07 -16.76
CA TYR A 150 3.49 0.71 -16.32
C TYR A 150 3.42 -0.53 -15.43
N GLN A 151 4.27 -1.51 -15.65
CA GLN A 151 4.42 -2.68 -14.78
C GLN A 151 5.87 -3.12 -14.79
N GLN A 152 6.45 -3.33 -13.61
CA GLN A 152 7.87 -3.65 -13.52
C GLN A 152 8.21 -4.42 -12.24
N TYR A 153 8.98 -5.51 -12.38
CA TYR A 153 9.78 -6.06 -11.28
C TYR A 153 11.01 -5.20 -11.05
N VAL A 154 11.27 -4.88 -9.78
CA VAL A 154 12.30 -3.92 -9.36
C VAL A 154 13.39 -4.65 -8.61
N LYS A 155 14.65 -4.41 -9.00
CA LYS A 155 15.81 -4.97 -8.33
C LYS A 155 16.04 -4.24 -6.99
N PRO A 156 15.91 -4.90 -5.83
CA PRO A 156 16.19 -4.28 -4.54
C PRO A 156 17.66 -3.89 -4.43
N THR A 157 17.95 -2.82 -3.70
CA THR A 157 19.32 -2.32 -3.53
C THR A 157 20.09 -3.16 -2.54
N SER A 158 19.42 -3.58 -1.46
CA SER A 158 20.01 -4.39 -0.40
C SER A 158 19.69 -5.88 -0.61
N PRO A 159 20.49 -6.81 -0.05
CA PRO A 159 20.22 -8.21 -0.24
C PRO A 159 18.90 -8.63 0.40
N VAL A 160 18.15 -9.47 -0.32
CA VAL A 160 16.82 -9.93 0.07
C VAL A 160 16.93 -10.96 1.19
N VAL A 161 16.29 -10.68 2.33
CA VAL A 161 16.14 -11.59 3.47
C VAL A 161 14.98 -12.54 3.24
N ASP A 162 13.86 -12.01 2.77
CA ASP A 162 12.64 -12.75 2.56
C ASP A 162 11.78 -12.08 1.48
N TYR A 163 11.42 -12.84 0.44
CA TYR A 163 10.65 -12.35 -0.71
C TYR A 163 9.21 -11.97 -0.35
N ASN A 164 8.74 -12.34 0.85
CA ASN A 164 7.39 -12.11 1.33
C ASN A 164 6.31 -12.79 0.46
N THR A 165 6.66 -13.86 -0.27
CA THR A 165 5.89 -14.48 -1.37
C THR A 165 4.42 -14.77 -1.04
N ARG A 166 4.12 -15.16 0.21
CA ARG A 166 2.74 -15.41 0.66
C ARG A 166 1.83 -14.18 0.46
N PHE A 167 2.40 -13.00 0.69
CA PHE A 167 1.68 -11.74 0.57
C PHE A 167 1.99 -11.08 -0.76
N SER A 168 3.24 -11.09 -1.21
CA SER A 168 3.68 -10.31 -2.37
C SER A 168 3.57 -11.02 -3.72
N GLY A 169 3.39 -12.34 -3.73
CA GLY A 169 3.50 -13.17 -4.95
C GLY A 169 4.92 -13.29 -5.51
N ILE A 170 5.87 -12.47 -5.06
CA ILE A 170 7.25 -12.40 -5.56
C ILE A 170 8.01 -13.66 -5.23
N ARG A 171 8.70 -14.21 -6.23
CA ARG A 171 9.58 -15.37 -6.11
C ARG A 171 11.02 -14.98 -6.49
N PRO A 172 12.03 -15.77 -6.06
CA PRO A 172 13.43 -15.50 -6.37
C PRO A 172 13.71 -15.27 -7.86
N ARG A 173 13.12 -16.08 -8.73
CA ARG A 173 13.26 -15.96 -10.19
C ARG A 173 12.76 -14.62 -10.75
N ASP A 174 11.76 -14.03 -10.12
CA ASP A 174 11.15 -12.78 -10.60
C ASP A 174 12.13 -11.62 -10.38
N LEU A 175 12.86 -11.62 -9.24
CA LEU A 175 13.87 -10.60 -8.94
C LEU A 175 15.22 -10.88 -9.60
N GLN A 176 15.56 -12.14 -9.90
CA GLN A 176 16.75 -12.49 -10.68
C GLN A 176 16.72 -11.89 -12.10
N THR A 177 15.53 -11.78 -12.68
CA THR A 177 15.32 -11.23 -14.02
C THR A 177 14.99 -9.73 -14.02
N ALA A 178 14.84 -9.12 -12.85
CA ALA A 178 14.54 -7.69 -12.71
C ALA A 178 15.73 -6.83 -13.18
N LYS A 179 15.49 -6.04 -14.23
CA LYS A 179 16.52 -5.18 -14.85
C LYS A 179 16.56 -3.76 -14.28
N LYS A 180 15.43 -3.25 -13.81
CA LYS A 180 15.30 -1.87 -13.37
C LYS A 180 15.54 -1.74 -11.87
N THR A 181 16.34 -0.76 -11.49
CA THR A 181 16.50 -0.33 -10.10
C THR A 181 15.33 0.57 -9.69
N LEU A 182 15.23 0.87 -8.38
CA LEU A 182 14.27 1.88 -7.90
C LEU A 182 14.45 3.23 -8.61
N ARG A 183 15.70 3.63 -8.90
CA ARG A 183 15.99 4.92 -9.55
C ARG A 183 15.47 4.94 -10.98
N ASP A 184 15.60 3.85 -11.72
CA ASP A 184 15.08 3.73 -13.09
C ASP A 184 13.56 3.84 -13.08
N VAL A 185 12.90 3.09 -12.19
CA VAL A 185 11.44 3.14 -12.01
C VAL A 185 10.98 4.56 -11.66
N GLN A 186 11.68 5.24 -10.74
CA GLN A 186 11.38 6.62 -10.39
C GLN A 186 11.48 7.56 -11.60
N ASN A 187 12.51 7.41 -12.43
CA ASN A 187 12.66 8.23 -13.64
C ASN A 187 11.53 7.97 -14.64
N ASP A 188 11.17 6.69 -14.84
CA ASP A 188 10.10 6.29 -15.76
C ASP A 188 8.75 6.86 -15.34
N ILE A 189 8.38 6.70 -14.06
CA ILE A 189 7.08 7.17 -13.57
C ILE A 189 6.97 8.68 -13.58
N LEU A 190 8.07 9.42 -13.33
CA LEU A 190 8.08 10.88 -13.44
C LEU A 190 7.92 11.36 -14.88
N GLY A 191 7.97 10.46 -15.87
CA GLY A 191 7.59 10.68 -17.26
C GLY A 191 6.09 10.84 -17.47
N PHE A 192 5.23 10.32 -16.58
CA PHE A 192 3.76 10.41 -16.72
C PHE A 192 3.02 10.84 -15.44
N VAL A 193 3.66 10.75 -14.27
CA VAL A 193 3.17 11.29 -13.00
C VAL A 193 3.65 12.73 -12.83
N GLY A 194 2.69 13.64 -12.80
CA GLY A 194 2.85 15.07 -12.58
C GLY A 194 2.38 15.53 -11.21
N THR A 195 2.54 16.81 -10.91
CA THR A 195 2.11 17.42 -9.63
C THR A 195 0.59 17.38 -9.43
N ASP A 196 -0.17 17.30 -10.51
CA ASP A 196 -1.63 17.27 -10.56
C ASP A 196 -2.22 15.92 -11.00
N THR A 197 -1.38 14.90 -11.15
CA THR A 197 -1.84 13.53 -11.41
C THR A 197 -2.51 12.96 -10.16
N ILE A 198 -3.68 12.33 -10.29
CA ILE A 198 -4.35 11.68 -9.16
C ILE A 198 -3.89 10.22 -9.08
N LEU A 199 -3.32 9.83 -7.94
CA LEU A 199 -2.99 8.43 -7.65
C LEU A 199 -4.10 7.79 -6.82
N ILE A 200 -4.62 6.65 -7.28
CA ILE A 200 -5.62 5.84 -6.58
C ILE A 200 -4.96 4.57 -6.04
N GLY A 201 -5.32 4.13 -4.85
CA GLY A 201 -4.83 2.85 -4.32
C GLY A 201 -5.44 2.48 -2.97
N HIS A 202 -4.81 1.57 -2.25
CA HIS A 202 -5.29 1.10 -0.95
C HIS A 202 -4.16 1.09 0.09
N ALA A 203 -4.25 1.95 1.10
CA ALA A 203 -3.22 2.15 2.12
C ALA A 203 -1.84 2.50 1.50
N LEU A 204 -1.84 3.50 0.61
CA LEU A 204 -0.72 3.87 -0.25
C LEU A 204 0.51 4.42 0.49
N GLU A 205 0.45 4.60 1.82
CA GLU A 205 1.60 5.09 2.56
C GLU A 205 2.81 4.16 2.46
N ASN A 206 2.59 2.84 2.33
CA ASN A 206 3.68 1.87 2.18
C ASN A 206 4.23 1.87 0.75
N ASP A 207 3.35 1.94 -0.24
CA ASP A 207 3.70 2.02 -1.66
C ASP A 207 4.55 3.26 -1.93
N LEU A 208 4.09 4.44 -1.50
CA LEU A 208 4.81 5.70 -1.71
C LEU A 208 6.12 5.77 -0.91
N ARG A 209 6.19 5.07 0.24
CA ARG A 209 7.45 4.90 0.97
C ARG A 209 8.43 4.01 0.22
N ALA A 210 7.99 2.84 -0.25
CA ALA A 210 8.84 1.89 -0.97
C ALA A 210 9.32 2.48 -2.31
N LEU A 211 8.44 3.20 -3.01
CA LEU A 211 8.74 3.94 -4.23
C LEU A 211 9.58 5.20 -3.99
N LYS A 212 9.68 5.63 -2.73
CA LYS A 212 10.25 6.91 -2.30
C LYS A 212 9.73 8.07 -3.14
N LEU A 213 8.40 8.17 -3.26
CA LEU A 213 7.72 9.21 -4.02
C LEU A 213 6.96 10.14 -3.06
N LEU A 214 7.24 11.44 -3.15
CA LEU A 214 6.45 12.48 -2.49
C LEU A 214 5.36 12.93 -3.45
N HIS A 215 4.11 12.61 -3.13
CA HIS A 215 2.96 12.94 -3.96
C HIS A 215 1.75 13.35 -3.13
N ASN A 216 1.04 14.39 -3.58
CA ASN A 216 -0.02 15.01 -2.78
C ASN A 216 -1.43 14.67 -3.26
N ALA A 217 -1.64 14.46 -4.55
CA ALA A 217 -2.95 14.18 -5.11
C ALA A 217 -3.23 12.67 -5.05
N VAL A 218 -3.65 12.20 -3.88
CA VAL A 218 -3.90 10.78 -3.59
C VAL A 218 -5.35 10.56 -3.19
N VAL A 219 -5.97 9.50 -3.72
CA VAL A 219 -7.28 8.97 -3.34
C VAL A 219 -7.08 7.56 -2.81
N ASP A 220 -7.13 7.41 -1.50
CA ASP A 220 -6.90 6.13 -0.82
C ASP A 220 -8.24 5.46 -0.46
N THR A 221 -8.47 4.26 -0.98
CA THR A 221 -9.68 3.50 -0.71
C THR A 221 -9.82 3.08 0.75
N SER A 222 -8.72 2.96 1.51
CA SER A 222 -8.77 2.72 2.95
C SER A 222 -9.28 3.93 3.75
N ASP A 223 -9.15 5.13 3.18
CA ASP A 223 -9.71 6.37 3.72
C ASP A 223 -11.15 6.60 3.25
N LEU A 224 -11.47 6.23 2.00
CA LEU A 224 -12.83 6.32 1.44
C LEU A 224 -13.81 5.34 2.07
N TYR A 225 -13.33 4.15 2.46
CA TYR A 225 -14.13 3.11 3.10
C TYR A 225 -13.58 2.82 4.50
N PRO A 226 -13.79 3.74 5.46
CA PRO A 226 -13.19 3.63 6.78
C PRO A 226 -13.71 2.42 7.54
N HIS A 227 -12.86 1.87 8.41
CA HIS A 227 -13.30 0.86 9.36
C HIS A 227 -14.21 1.50 10.42
N ALA A 228 -15.28 0.82 10.85
CA ALA A 228 -16.24 1.36 11.82
C ALA A 228 -15.61 1.78 13.16
N LYS A 229 -14.53 1.10 13.58
CA LYS A 229 -13.74 1.43 14.78
C LYS A 229 -12.70 2.54 14.60
N GLY A 230 -12.58 3.10 13.39
CA GLY A 230 -11.59 4.12 13.06
C GLY A 230 -10.14 3.63 13.06
N PHE A 231 -9.21 4.56 12.82
CA PHE A 231 -7.77 4.30 12.80
C PHE A 231 -7.24 3.85 14.18
N PRO A 232 -6.21 2.98 14.23
CA PRO A 232 -5.41 2.47 13.12
C PRO A 232 -6.01 1.26 12.37
N LEU A 233 -7.22 0.81 12.72
CA LEU A 233 -7.88 -0.30 12.05
C LEU A 233 -8.37 0.15 10.66
N ARG A 234 -8.10 -0.67 9.64
CA ARG A 234 -8.52 -0.44 8.25
C ARG A 234 -9.24 -1.67 7.71
N ARG A 235 -10.22 -1.46 6.85
CA ARG A 235 -10.80 -2.54 6.05
C ARG A 235 -9.75 -3.01 5.04
N SER A 236 -9.68 -4.31 4.77
CA SER A 236 -8.78 -4.82 3.72
C SER A 236 -9.36 -4.60 2.33
N LEU A 237 -8.51 -4.43 1.32
CA LEU A 237 -8.95 -4.38 -0.08
C LEU A 237 -9.81 -5.61 -0.44
N ARG A 238 -9.41 -6.79 0.03
CA ARG A 238 -10.19 -8.03 -0.11
C ARG A 238 -11.61 -7.91 0.43
N SER A 239 -11.76 -7.50 1.70
CA SER A 239 -13.09 -7.33 2.30
C SER A 239 -13.93 -6.28 1.58
N LEU A 240 -13.30 -5.24 1.02
CA LEU A 240 -13.99 -4.22 0.23
C LEU A 240 -14.46 -4.79 -1.11
N SER A 241 -13.61 -5.53 -1.82
CA SER A 241 -13.97 -6.19 -3.07
C SER A 241 -15.12 -7.19 -2.87
N GLU A 242 -15.04 -8.03 -1.84
CA GLU A 242 -16.07 -9.03 -1.54
C GLU A 242 -17.41 -8.36 -1.21
N GLU A 243 -17.43 -7.38 -0.31
CA GLU A 243 -18.66 -6.73 0.16
C GLU A 243 -19.26 -5.74 -0.85
N ILE A 244 -18.42 -4.98 -1.56
CA ILE A 244 -18.86 -3.83 -2.36
C ILE A 244 -18.95 -4.19 -3.84
N LEU A 245 -17.96 -4.93 -4.38
CA LEU A 245 -17.92 -5.34 -5.78
C LEU A 245 -18.57 -6.71 -6.01
N GLY A 246 -18.87 -7.46 -4.94
CA GLY A 246 -19.40 -8.82 -5.04
C GLY A 246 -18.41 -9.83 -5.63
N ARG A 247 -17.11 -9.50 -5.67
CA ARG A 247 -16.07 -10.33 -6.26
C ARG A 247 -15.18 -10.92 -5.16
N PRO A 248 -15.10 -12.26 -5.03
CA PRO A 248 -14.10 -12.88 -4.18
C PRO A 248 -12.71 -12.59 -4.75
N VAL A 249 -11.85 -11.93 -3.97
CA VAL A 249 -10.44 -11.81 -4.34
C VAL A 249 -9.80 -13.19 -4.20
N LYS A 250 -8.95 -13.58 -5.16
CA LYS A 250 -8.28 -14.88 -5.20
C LYS A 250 -7.73 -15.27 -3.83
N ASP A 251 -7.88 -16.55 -3.47
CA ASP A 251 -7.51 -17.04 -2.15
C ASP A 251 -6.00 -16.82 -1.89
N ARG A 252 -5.68 -16.27 -0.72
CA ARG A 252 -4.30 -16.03 -0.23
C ARG A 252 -3.48 -17.31 -0.17
N ARG A 253 -4.13 -18.47 -0.20
CA ARG A 253 -3.51 -19.79 -0.21
C ARG A 253 -2.86 -20.17 -1.54
N SER A 254 -3.23 -19.51 -2.64
CA SER A 254 -2.95 -20.04 -3.99
C SER A 254 -1.98 -19.21 -4.84
N GLY A 255 -1.53 -18.00 -4.44
CA GLY A 255 -0.71 -17.20 -5.36
C GLY A 255 -0.07 -15.89 -4.92
N GLY A 256 -0.20 -15.44 -3.66
CA GLY A 256 0.22 -14.08 -3.27
C GLY A 256 -0.63 -13.00 -3.95
N HIS A 257 -0.34 -11.73 -3.65
CA HIS A 257 -1.02 -10.59 -4.29
C HIS A 257 -0.44 -10.32 -5.69
N SER A 258 -1.21 -9.58 -6.49
CA SER A 258 -0.79 -9.11 -7.82
C SER A 258 -1.04 -7.61 -7.88
N PRO A 259 -0.01 -6.78 -8.12
CA PRO A 259 -0.18 -5.34 -8.07
C PRO A 259 -1.12 -4.84 -9.17
N VAL A 260 -1.24 -5.57 -10.27
CA VAL A 260 -2.21 -5.24 -11.34
C VAL A 260 -3.65 -5.48 -10.87
N GLU A 261 -3.91 -6.60 -10.20
CA GLU A 261 -5.26 -6.95 -9.72
C GLU A 261 -5.68 -6.04 -8.56
N ASP A 262 -4.76 -5.74 -7.64
CA ASP A 262 -5.02 -4.88 -6.48
C ASP A 262 -5.22 -3.42 -6.92
N ALA A 263 -4.38 -2.88 -7.82
CA ALA A 263 -4.57 -1.54 -8.38
C ALA A 263 -5.91 -1.40 -9.14
N ARG A 264 -6.30 -2.42 -9.94
CA ARG A 264 -7.60 -2.43 -10.63
C ARG A 264 -8.76 -2.45 -9.66
N THR A 265 -8.67 -3.27 -8.62
CA THR A 265 -9.71 -3.37 -7.59
C THR A 265 -9.89 -2.03 -6.87
N ALA A 266 -8.78 -1.36 -6.51
CA ALA A 266 -8.83 -0.02 -5.92
C ALA A 266 -9.46 1.01 -6.87
N LEU A 267 -9.13 0.96 -8.16
CA LEU A 267 -9.74 1.81 -9.19
C LEU A 267 -11.26 1.60 -9.27
N GLU A 268 -11.70 0.36 -9.39
CA GLU A 268 -13.12 0.00 -9.49
C GLU A 268 -13.92 0.49 -8.29
N LEU A 269 -13.37 0.33 -7.07
CA LEU A 269 -13.99 0.87 -5.85
C LEU A 269 -14.17 2.39 -5.91
N VAL A 270 -13.15 3.13 -6.34
CA VAL A 270 -13.25 4.58 -6.49
C VAL A 270 -14.27 4.97 -7.55
N LEU A 271 -14.24 4.34 -8.73
CA LEU A 271 -15.18 4.64 -9.81
C LEU A 271 -16.62 4.37 -9.40
N LEU A 272 -16.87 3.27 -8.68
CA LEU A 272 -18.19 2.94 -8.14
C LEU A 272 -18.66 3.99 -7.12
N MET A 273 -17.78 4.47 -6.24
CA MET A 273 -18.10 5.56 -5.32
C MET A 273 -18.49 6.84 -6.07
N VAL A 274 -17.71 7.23 -7.08
CA VAL A 274 -18.01 8.42 -7.90
C VAL A 274 -19.35 8.27 -8.60
N TYR A 275 -19.63 7.11 -9.19
CA TYR A 275 -20.90 6.82 -9.85
C TYR A 275 -22.08 6.96 -8.87
N ARG A 276 -22.00 6.30 -7.71
CA ARG A 276 -23.04 6.37 -6.67
C ARG A 276 -23.28 7.80 -6.19
N ASN A 277 -22.22 8.57 -5.96
CA ASN A 277 -22.34 9.96 -5.52
C ASN A 277 -22.98 10.85 -6.59
N ARG A 278 -22.71 10.61 -7.88
CA ARG A 278 -23.37 11.33 -8.99
C ARG A 278 -24.86 10.98 -9.08
N GLU A 279 -25.22 9.71 -8.93
CA GLU A 279 -26.61 9.27 -8.86
C GLU A 279 -27.34 9.95 -7.70
N THR A 280 -26.76 9.95 -6.49
CA THR A 280 -27.36 10.62 -5.33
C THR A 280 -27.47 12.13 -5.54
N ALA A 281 -26.46 12.79 -6.11
CA ALA A 281 -26.51 14.22 -6.41
C ALA A 281 -27.58 14.54 -7.48
N THR A 282 -27.72 13.68 -8.49
CA THR A 282 -28.76 13.80 -9.52
C THR A 282 -30.14 13.58 -8.93
N GLN A 283 -30.30 12.61 -8.03
CA GLN A 283 -31.55 12.36 -7.30
C GLN A 283 -31.92 13.53 -6.38
N LEU A 284 -30.97 14.09 -5.61
CA LEU A 284 -31.18 15.27 -4.77
C LEU A 284 -31.50 16.53 -5.59
N GLY A 285 -30.79 16.74 -6.71
CA GLY A 285 -31.06 17.82 -7.66
C GLY A 285 -32.41 17.65 -8.35
N SER A 286 -32.78 16.41 -8.68
CA SER A 286 -34.09 16.08 -9.22
C SER A 286 -35.18 16.23 -8.17
N HIS A 287 -34.97 15.88 -6.89
CA HIS A 287 -35.95 16.14 -5.82
C HIS A 287 -36.14 17.63 -5.54
N ALA A 288 -35.10 18.45 -5.65
CA ALA A 288 -35.22 19.91 -5.67
C ALA A 288 -35.98 20.41 -6.91
N SER A 289 -35.91 19.70 -8.04
CA SER A 289 -36.67 19.98 -9.27
C SER A 289 -38.02 19.25 -9.39
N THR A 290 -38.34 18.31 -8.49
CA THR A 290 -39.55 17.45 -8.53
C THR A 290 -40.74 18.14 -7.86
N LEU A 291 -40.53 19.30 -7.23
CA LEU A 291 -41.58 20.30 -7.09
C LEU A 291 -41.98 20.95 -8.44
N LEU A 292 -41.32 20.62 -9.56
CA LEU A 292 -41.57 21.28 -10.85
C LEU A 292 -41.70 20.42 -12.11
N ARG A 293 -41.61 19.08 -12.10
CA ARG A 293 -42.11 18.28 -13.26
C ARG A 293 -42.20 16.79 -12.95
N GLN A 294 -43.43 16.28 -12.95
CA GLN A 294 -43.73 14.89 -13.19
C GLN A 294 -43.35 14.51 -14.64
N ARG A 295 -42.55 13.43 -14.80
CA ARG A 295 -42.76 12.29 -15.74
C ARG A 295 -41.42 11.70 -16.21
N ALA A 296 -41.29 10.39 -15.92
CA ALA A 296 -40.56 9.30 -16.61
C ALA A 296 -39.17 9.55 -17.22
N PHE A 297 -38.18 8.73 -16.85
CA PHE A 297 -37.48 7.78 -17.74
C PHE A 297 -36.40 6.99 -16.97
N VAL A 298 -36.36 5.67 -17.19
CA VAL A 298 -35.28 4.73 -16.80
C VAL A 298 -34.51 4.37 -18.08
N PRO A 299 -33.18 4.18 -18.05
CA PRO A 299 -32.66 2.88 -18.49
C PRO A 299 -31.44 2.34 -17.72
N LEU A 300 -31.46 1.01 -17.56
CA LEU A 300 -30.34 0.11 -17.28
C LEU A 300 -29.20 0.26 -18.30
N ILE A 301 -27.95 -0.01 -17.87
CA ILE A 301 -26.92 -0.57 -18.76
C ILE A 301 -26.25 -1.79 -18.08
N LEU A 302 -26.37 -2.91 -18.80
CA LEU A 302 -25.84 -4.25 -18.53
C LEU A 302 -24.36 -4.35 -18.95
N TYR A 303 -23.59 -5.16 -18.23
CA TYR A 303 -22.29 -5.67 -18.66
C TYR A 303 -22.48 -6.77 -19.72
N PRO A 304 -21.69 -6.82 -20.81
CA PRO A 304 -21.49 -8.04 -21.57
C PRO A 304 -20.31 -8.83 -21.02
N SER A 305 -20.60 -10.05 -20.59
CA SER A 305 -19.63 -11.14 -20.35
C SER A 305 -18.83 -11.40 -21.63
N PHE A 306 -17.50 -11.41 -21.53
CA PHE A 306 -16.65 -11.98 -22.58
C PHE A 306 -16.08 -13.32 -22.12
N ASN A 307 -16.54 -14.37 -22.78
CA ASN A 307 -16.03 -15.72 -22.72
C ASN A 307 -15.56 -16.05 -24.14
N ARG A 308 -14.24 -16.17 -24.33
CA ARG A 308 -13.53 -17.05 -25.29
C ARG A 308 -12.03 -16.82 -25.15
#